data_AF-A0A0R1RA81-F1
#
_entry.id   AF-A0A0R1RA81-F1
#
_cell.length_a   1.000
_cell.length_b   1.000
_cell.length_c   1.000
_cell.angle_alpha   90.00
_cell.angle_beta   90.00
_cell.angle_gamma   90.00
#
_symmetry.space_group_name_H-M   'P 1'
#
loop_
_entity.id
_entity.type
_entity.pdbx_description
1 polymer ?
#
loop_
_entity_poly.entity_id
_entity_poly.type
_entity_poly.pdbx_seq_one_letter_code
_entity_poly.pdbx_strand_id
1 'polypeptide(L)'
;MEPLLKNGSVQPLTVHHAPASVWRERLQAAQIRLNAHAEALLTDPRFTPTTGTTRVRLLIVTVADLGLTTGATLPVIFTRAQALGLHLCPLPVAVALRLHWRTQDASTDAAMHRHRAPQGAVTVASPVWETDPHHPKGFYLRRLDGQLWLRGYRCDDQFGWTATDQFAFML
;
A
#
# COMPACT_ATOMS: atom_id res chain seq x y z
N MET A 1 -10.04 9.95 -18.87
CA MET A 1 -9.71 8.64 -18.26
C MET A 1 -8.22 8.60 -18.05
N GLU A 2 -7.73 8.84 -16.83
CA GLU A 2 -6.31 8.67 -16.53
C GLU A 2 -5.92 7.19 -16.73
N PRO A 3 -4.81 6.91 -17.41
CA PRO A 3 -4.45 5.56 -17.82
C PRO A 3 -4.17 4.67 -16.61
N LEU A 4 -4.36 3.36 -16.81
CA LEU A 4 -4.06 2.31 -15.83
C LEU A 4 -2.69 2.56 -15.18
N LEU A 5 -2.64 2.45 -13.85
CA LEU A 5 -1.43 2.07 -13.13
C LEU A 5 -1.02 0.68 -13.63
N LYS A 6 -0.31 0.64 -14.75
CA LYS A 6 0.32 -0.58 -15.26
C LYS A 6 1.60 -0.81 -14.47
N ASN A 7 1.89 -2.07 -14.21
CA ASN A 7 3.17 -2.50 -13.66
C ASN A 7 4.32 -1.81 -14.43
N GLY A 8 5.25 -1.17 -13.72
CA GLY A 8 6.37 -0.43 -14.32
C GLY A 8 6.06 1.00 -14.79
N SER A 9 4.82 1.49 -14.68
CA SER A 9 4.51 2.90 -14.99
C SER A 9 4.76 3.81 -13.80
N VAL A 10 5.46 4.93 -14.05
CA VAL A 10 5.67 5.98 -13.06
C VAL A 10 4.47 6.92 -13.08
N GLN A 11 3.82 7.12 -11.94
CA GLN A 11 2.66 8.01 -11.82
C GLN A 11 2.94 9.13 -10.82
N PRO A 12 2.72 10.41 -11.20
CA PRO A 12 2.74 11.50 -10.24
C PRO A 12 1.54 11.38 -9.30
N LEU A 13 1.77 11.55 -8.01
CA LEU A 13 0.71 11.58 -7.01
C LEU A 13 0.86 12.83 -6.13
N THR A 14 -0.25 13.51 -5.92
CA THR A 14 -0.33 14.64 -4.99
C THR A 14 -0.84 14.14 -3.64
N VAL A 15 -0.04 14.29 -2.60
CA VAL A 15 -0.36 13.87 -1.23
C VAL A 15 -0.67 15.12 -0.42
N HIS A 16 -1.94 15.31 -0.09
CA HIS A 16 -2.39 16.39 0.80
C HIS A 16 -2.25 15.94 2.23
N HIS A 17 -1.45 16.61 3.06
CA HIS A 17 -1.39 16.22 4.45
C HIS A 17 -2.62 16.73 5.20
N ALA A 18 -3.24 15.84 5.96
CA ALA A 18 -4.48 16.12 6.68
C ALA A 18 -4.58 15.24 7.93
N PRO A 19 -5.31 15.68 8.97
CA PRO A 19 -5.64 14.84 10.11
C PRO A 19 -6.40 13.57 9.71
N ALA A 20 -6.36 12.56 10.58
CA ALA A 20 -7.03 11.27 10.38
C ALA A 20 -8.53 11.40 10.06
N SER A 21 -9.23 12.34 10.72
CA SER A 21 -10.66 12.60 10.49
C SER A 21 -10.96 13.00 9.05
N VAL A 22 -10.18 13.95 8.52
CA VAL A 22 -10.33 14.43 7.14
C VAL A 22 -10.08 13.32 6.13
N TRP A 23 -9.11 12.44 6.39
CA TRP A 23 -8.90 11.28 5.52
C TRP A 23 -10.05 10.28 5.56
N ARG A 24 -10.58 10.01 6.75
CA ARG A 24 -11.74 9.14 6.91
C ARG A 24 -12.94 9.67 6.15
N GLU A 25 -13.22 10.97 6.26
CA GLU A 25 -14.29 11.64 5.51
C GLU A 25 -14.10 11.52 4.00
N ARG A 26 -12.88 11.77 3.49
CA ARG A 26 -12.57 11.63 2.06
C ARG A 26 -12.74 10.20 1.55
N LEU A 27 -12.26 9.22 2.33
CA LEU A 27 -12.39 7.79 1.99
C LEU A 27 -13.87 7.36 1.99
N GLN A 28 -14.64 7.81 2.97
CA GLN A 28 -16.07 7.54 3.06
C GLN A 28 -16.86 8.19 1.91
N ALA A 29 -16.61 9.46 1.60
CA ALA A 29 -17.22 10.17 0.48
C ALA A 29 -16.88 9.49 -0.86
N ALA A 30 -15.68 8.91 -0.96
CA ALA A 30 -15.25 8.10 -2.10
C ALA A 30 -15.72 6.63 -2.02
N GLN A 31 -16.59 6.26 -1.08
CA GLN A 31 -17.09 4.91 -0.88
C GLN A 31 -15.99 3.85 -0.79
N ILE A 32 -14.81 4.19 -0.26
CA ILE A 32 -13.70 3.26 -0.03
C ILE A 32 -13.86 2.66 1.36
N ARG A 33 -13.78 1.34 1.44
CA ARG A 33 -13.93 0.61 2.71
C ARG A 33 -12.59 0.40 3.41
N LEU A 34 -12.63 0.46 4.74
CA LEU A 34 -11.51 0.21 5.63
C LEU A 34 -11.76 -1.06 6.46
N ASN A 35 -10.69 -1.76 6.83
CA ASN A 35 -10.73 -2.76 7.90
C ASN A 35 -10.24 -2.14 9.23
N ALA A 36 -10.41 -2.85 10.34
CA ALA A 36 -10.00 -2.38 11.66
C ALA A 36 -8.51 -1.97 11.74
N HIS A 37 -7.62 -2.66 11.00
CA HIS A 37 -6.20 -2.31 10.94
C HIS A 37 -5.94 -1.00 10.19
N ALA A 38 -6.69 -0.74 9.12
CA ALA A 38 -6.60 0.53 8.41
C ALA A 38 -7.06 1.69 9.31
N GLU A 39 -8.16 1.50 10.06
CA GLU A 39 -8.62 2.49 11.03
C GLU A 39 -7.56 2.80 12.09
N ALA A 40 -6.92 1.76 12.65
CA ALA A 40 -5.83 1.94 13.62
C ALA A 40 -4.62 2.68 13.01
N LEU A 41 -4.27 2.38 11.75
CA LEU A 41 -3.17 3.06 11.05
C LEU A 41 -3.43 4.53 10.74
N LEU A 42 -4.71 4.93 10.55
CA LEU A 42 -5.04 6.36 10.35
C LEU A 42 -4.74 7.20 11.60
N THR A 43 -4.74 6.59 12.77
CA THR A 43 -4.39 7.24 14.05
C THR A 43 -2.95 6.97 14.49
N ASP A 44 -2.14 6.29 13.67
CA ASP A 44 -0.75 5.97 13.98
C ASP A 44 0.10 7.27 14.00
N PRO A 45 1.06 7.42 14.91
CA PRO A 45 1.96 8.58 14.93
C PRO A 45 2.77 8.77 13.63
N ARG A 46 3.01 7.72 12.82
CA ARG A 46 3.57 7.83 11.45
C ARG A 46 2.69 8.63 10.51
N PHE A 47 1.42 8.76 10.86
CA PHE A 47 0.43 9.59 10.21
C PHE A 47 0.49 11.04 10.72
N THR A 48 1.65 11.50 11.22
CA THR A 48 1.80 12.89 11.67
C THR A 48 1.55 13.83 10.49
N PRO A 49 0.52 14.69 10.56
CA PRO A 49 0.27 15.65 9.51
C PRO A 49 1.40 16.67 9.51
N THR A 50 2.19 16.69 8.45
CA THR A 50 2.89 17.94 8.08
C THR A 50 1.86 18.89 7.47
N THR A 51 2.11 20.19 7.45
CA THR A 51 1.22 21.10 6.71
C THR A 51 1.60 21.09 5.23
N GLY A 52 0.60 21.22 4.36
CA GLY A 52 0.80 21.43 2.94
C GLY A 52 0.59 20.18 2.06
N THR A 53 1.25 20.18 0.91
CA THR A 53 1.06 19.19 -0.14
C THR A 53 2.41 18.74 -0.67
N THR A 54 2.61 17.43 -0.78
CA THR A 54 3.82 16.83 -1.34
C THR A 54 3.49 16.17 -2.67
N ARG A 55 4.29 16.45 -3.70
CA ARG A 55 4.25 15.69 -4.95
C ARG A 55 5.25 14.55 -4.87
N VAL A 56 4.79 13.34 -5.12
CA VAL A 56 5.62 12.14 -5.16
C VAL A 56 5.46 11.47 -6.52
N ARG A 57 6.44 10.66 -6.91
CA ARG A 57 6.32 9.76 -8.07
C ARG A 57 6.27 8.35 -7.53
N LEU A 58 5.26 7.60 -7.96
CA LEU A 58 5.08 6.22 -7.55
C LEU A 58 5.40 5.27 -8.69
N LEU A 59 6.01 4.15 -8.32
CA LEU A 59 6.25 3.01 -9.19
C LEU A 59 5.62 1.78 -8.53
N ILE A 60 4.77 1.07 -9.27
CA ILE A 60 4.26 -0.25 -8.88
C ILE A 60 5.07 -1.30 -9.61
N VAL A 61 5.63 -2.24 -8.85
CA VAL A 61 6.43 -3.36 -9.34
C VAL A 61 6.01 -4.66 -8.67
N THR A 62 6.26 -5.79 -9.33
CA THR A 62 6.19 -7.09 -8.67
C THR A 62 7.45 -7.36 -7.84
N VAL A 63 7.38 -8.31 -6.91
CA VAL A 63 8.57 -8.80 -6.20
C VAL A 63 9.62 -9.36 -7.17
N ALA A 64 9.19 -10.01 -8.26
CA ALA A 64 10.07 -10.50 -9.32
C ALA A 64 10.82 -9.37 -10.04
N ASP A 65 10.17 -8.22 -10.28
CA ASP A 65 10.79 -7.06 -10.94
C ASP A 65 11.94 -6.46 -10.09
N LEU A 66 11.95 -6.69 -8.77
CA LEU A 66 13.07 -6.36 -7.90
C LEU A 66 14.25 -7.35 -8.02
N GLY A 67 14.12 -8.39 -8.83
CA GLY A 67 15.07 -9.49 -8.97
C GLY A 67 14.86 -10.63 -7.97
N LEU A 68 13.72 -10.66 -7.26
CA LEU A 68 13.39 -11.67 -6.25
C LEU A 68 12.39 -12.68 -6.83
N THR A 69 12.86 -13.54 -7.75
CA THR A 69 12.02 -14.39 -8.61
C THR A 69 11.30 -15.54 -7.87
N THR A 70 11.71 -15.87 -6.65
CA THR A 70 11.07 -16.90 -5.82
C THR A 70 10.15 -16.33 -4.74
N GLY A 71 9.99 -15.00 -4.69
CA GLY A 71 9.40 -14.33 -3.53
C GLY A 71 10.43 -14.03 -2.44
N ALA A 72 9.99 -13.29 -1.42
CA ALA A 72 10.85 -12.79 -0.35
C ALA A 72 10.04 -12.27 0.84
N THR A 73 10.69 -12.06 1.98
CA THR A 73 10.11 -11.39 3.15
C THR A 73 10.20 -9.87 3.01
N LEU A 74 9.43 -9.14 3.83
CA LEU A 74 9.38 -7.67 3.81
C LEU A 74 10.76 -7.02 3.96
N PRO A 75 11.64 -7.45 4.91
CA PRO A 75 12.97 -6.86 5.03
C PRO A 75 13.80 -7.02 3.76
N VAL A 76 13.79 -8.22 3.15
CA VAL A 76 14.53 -8.50 1.91
C VAL A 76 14.01 -7.66 0.74
N ILE A 77 12.69 -7.55 0.60
CA ILE A 77 12.04 -6.72 -0.42
C ILE A 77 12.46 -5.25 -0.27
N PHE A 78 12.43 -4.73 0.96
CA PHE A 78 12.77 -3.33 1.23
C PHE A 78 14.23 -3.04 0.96
N THR A 79 15.15 -3.88 1.47
CA THR A 79 16.58 -3.74 1.20
C THR A 79 16.87 -3.79 -0.30
N ARG A 80 16.23 -4.71 -1.04
CA ARG A 80 16.44 -4.83 -2.48
C ARG A 80 15.89 -3.61 -3.23
N ALA A 81 14.71 -3.13 -2.88
CA ALA A 81 14.12 -1.94 -3.49
C ALA A 81 15.01 -0.70 -3.27
N GLN A 82 15.52 -0.50 -2.06
CA GLN A 82 16.43 0.59 -1.74
C GLN A 82 17.75 0.51 -2.52
N ALA A 83 18.31 -0.69 -2.69
CA ALA A 83 19.50 -0.91 -3.51
C ALA A 83 19.27 -0.58 -5.00
N LEU A 84 18.01 -0.56 -5.45
CA LEU A 84 17.61 -0.16 -6.80
C LEU A 84 17.19 1.33 -6.88
N GLY A 85 17.39 2.11 -5.80
CA GLY A 85 17.04 3.53 -5.73
C GLY A 85 15.56 3.80 -5.48
N LEU A 86 14.78 2.80 -5.06
CA LEU A 86 13.37 2.96 -4.69
C LEU A 86 13.24 3.29 -3.20
N HIS A 87 12.30 4.17 -2.86
CA HIS A 87 12.10 4.68 -1.52
C HIS A 87 10.79 4.16 -0.89
N LEU A 88 10.82 3.94 0.44
CA LEU A 88 9.63 3.58 1.21
C LEU A 88 8.67 4.77 1.35
N CYS A 89 7.38 4.50 1.25
CA CYS A 89 6.29 5.45 1.27
C CYS A 89 5.83 5.79 2.70
N PRO A 90 5.72 7.07 3.08
CA PRO A 90 4.95 7.47 4.25
C PRO A 90 3.50 6.95 4.19
N LEU A 91 2.89 6.63 5.33
CA LEU A 91 1.52 6.10 5.38
C LEU A 91 0.47 6.93 4.61
N PRO A 92 0.48 8.29 4.64
CA PRO A 92 -0.47 9.09 3.87
C PRO A 92 -0.42 8.87 2.36
N VAL A 93 0.72 8.41 1.81
CA VAL A 93 0.84 8.06 0.39
C VAL A 93 -0.14 6.96 0.01
N ALA A 94 -0.37 5.97 0.88
CA ALA A 94 -1.30 4.88 0.59
C ALA A 94 -2.75 5.36 0.50
N VAL A 95 -3.14 6.30 1.37
CA VAL A 95 -4.46 6.92 1.37
C VAL A 95 -4.66 7.74 0.08
N ALA A 96 -3.69 8.60 -0.25
CA ALA A 96 -3.71 9.40 -1.47
C ALA A 96 -3.75 8.52 -2.72
N LEU A 97 -2.92 7.46 -2.77
CA LEU A 97 -2.90 6.51 -3.89
C LEU A 97 -4.26 5.83 -4.07
N ARG A 98 -4.92 5.41 -2.98
CA ARG A 98 -6.23 4.78 -3.10
C ARG A 98 -7.31 5.76 -3.58
N LEU A 99 -7.31 6.98 -3.07
CA LEU A 99 -8.27 8.01 -3.49
C LEU A 99 -8.11 8.36 -4.98
N HIS A 100 -6.86 8.41 -5.46
CA HIS A 100 -6.53 8.68 -6.85
C HIS A 100 -6.83 7.48 -7.77
N TRP A 101 -6.33 6.29 -7.41
CA TRP A 101 -6.53 5.09 -8.23
C TRP A 101 -7.88 4.44 -7.90
N ARG A 102 -8.87 4.55 -8.79
CA ARG A 102 -10.21 3.96 -8.58
C ARG A 102 -10.54 2.82 -9.54
N THR A 103 -9.64 2.57 -10.49
CA THR A 103 -9.81 1.61 -11.60
C THR A 103 -8.98 0.33 -11.42
N GLN A 104 -8.56 0.01 -10.19
CA GLN A 104 -7.86 -1.25 -9.91
C GLN A 104 -8.73 -2.43 -10.36
N ASP A 105 -8.10 -3.46 -10.92
CA ASP A 105 -8.79 -4.68 -11.30
C ASP A 105 -9.34 -5.40 -10.07
N ALA A 106 -10.50 -6.02 -10.24
CA ALA A 106 -11.13 -6.78 -9.16
C ALA A 106 -10.37 -8.08 -8.90
N SER A 107 -10.12 -8.35 -7.63
CA SER A 107 -9.68 -9.66 -7.16
C SER A 107 -10.79 -10.67 -7.44
N THR A 108 -10.47 -11.77 -8.12
CA THR A 108 -11.37 -12.93 -8.27
C THR A 108 -11.32 -13.87 -7.06
N ASP A 109 -10.40 -13.59 -6.13
CA ASP A 109 -10.19 -14.36 -4.91
C ASP A 109 -10.96 -13.73 -3.74
N ALA A 110 -12.06 -14.35 -3.31
CA ALA A 110 -12.85 -13.89 -2.17
C ALA A 110 -12.28 -14.30 -0.80
N ALA A 111 -11.24 -15.15 -0.76
CA ALA A 111 -10.69 -15.62 0.51
C ALA A 111 -10.10 -14.44 1.32
N MET A 112 -10.53 -14.33 2.57
CA MET A 112 -10.10 -13.25 3.48
C MET A 112 -8.83 -13.60 4.28
N HIS A 113 -8.53 -14.89 4.43
CA HIS A 113 -7.44 -15.39 5.27
C HIS A 113 -6.63 -16.45 4.52
N ARG A 114 -5.43 -16.08 4.09
CA ARG A 114 -4.43 -17.01 3.55
C ARG A 114 -3.05 -16.57 4.05
N HIS A 115 -2.11 -17.51 4.12
CA HIS A 115 -0.69 -17.24 4.34
C HIS A 115 -0.02 -16.65 3.07
N ARG A 116 -0.70 -15.70 2.40
CA ARG A 116 -0.20 -15.00 1.20
C ARG A 116 -0.94 -13.68 1.01
N ALA A 117 -0.36 -12.76 0.25
CA ALA A 117 -1.05 -11.53 -0.13
C ALA A 117 -2.29 -11.83 -1.00
N PRO A 118 -3.37 -11.05 -0.88
CA PRO A 118 -4.55 -11.25 -1.72
C PRO A 118 -4.26 -10.99 -3.20
N GLN A 119 -4.89 -11.77 -4.09
CA GLN A 119 -4.75 -11.57 -5.52
C GLN A 119 -5.09 -10.14 -5.94
N GLY A 120 -4.22 -9.53 -6.74
CA GLY A 120 -4.40 -8.17 -7.25
C GLY A 120 -4.21 -7.07 -6.20
N ALA A 121 -3.81 -7.42 -4.97
CA ALA A 121 -3.48 -6.44 -3.95
C ALA A 121 -2.17 -5.72 -4.29
N VAL A 122 -2.12 -4.43 -3.97
CA VAL A 122 -0.90 -3.62 -4.06
C VAL A 122 -0.53 -3.16 -2.67
N THR A 123 0.58 -3.66 -2.15
CA THR A 123 1.11 -3.27 -0.84
C THR A 123 1.88 -1.97 -0.97
N VAL A 124 1.55 -0.96 -0.18
CA VAL A 124 2.30 0.30 -0.18
C VAL A 124 3.47 0.15 0.77
N ALA A 125 4.70 0.21 0.24
CA ALA A 125 5.92 -0.13 0.97
C ALA A 125 6.26 0.94 2.02
N SER A 126 5.68 0.85 3.21
CA SER A 126 5.90 1.82 4.28
C SER A 126 6.96 1.38 5.30
N PRO A 127 7.70 2.31 5.92
CA PRO A 127 8.60 1.97 7.02
C PRO A 127 7.88 1.21 8.14
N VAL A 128 8.50 0.13 8.61
CA VAL A 128 8.07 -0.62 9.80
C VAL A 128 8.78 -0.02 11.01
N TRP A 129 8.02 0.44 12.00
CA TRP A 129 8.56 1.04 13.23
C TRP A 129 8.55 0.08 14.42
N GLU A 130 7.54 -0.79 14.49
CA GLU A 130 7.32 -1.69 15.62
C GLU A 130 7.56 -3.14 15.18
N THR A 131 8.26 -3.93 15.99
CA THR A 131 8.51 -5.34 15.68
C THR A 131 7.32 -6.22 16.05
N ASP A 132 6.46 -5.79 16.99
CA ASP A 132 5.25 -6.52 17.41
C ASP A 132 4.41 -6.97 16.20
N PRO A 133 4.30 -8.29 15.92
CA PRO A 133 3.55 -8.81 14.78
C PRO A 133 2.05 -8.49 14.84
N HIS A 134 1.52 -8.11 16.02
CA HIS A 134 0.14 -7.69 16.20
C HIS A 134 -0.11 -6.21 15.88
N HIS A 135 0.95 -5.41 15.73
CA HIS A 135 0.84 -4.03 15.28
C HIS A 135 0.68 -3.96 13.76
N PRO A 136 -0.30 -3.19 13.24
CA PRO A 136 -0.42 -2.93 11.80
C PRO A 136 0.87 -2.34 11.20
N LYS A 137 1.41 -3.01 10.17
CA LYS A 137 2.69 -2.63 9.56
C LYS A 137 2.53 -1.53 8.52
N GLY A 138 1.46 -1.60 7.73
CA GLY A 138 1.16 -0.63 6.67
C GLY A 138 -0.15 -0.93 5.95
N PHE A 139 -0.33 -0.29 4.80
CA PHE A 139 -1.54 -0.40 4.00
C PHE A 139 -1.33 -1.21 2.72
N TYR A 140 -2.42 -1.82 2.24
CA TYR A 140 -2.54 -2.33 0.88
C TYR A 140 -3.88 -1.96 0.26
N LEU A 141 -3.87 -1.81 -1.06
CA LEU A 141 -5.01 -1.53 -1.92
C LEU A 141 -5.57 -2.84 -2.44
N ARG A 142 -6.89 -3.01 -2.40
CA ARG A 142 -7.57 -4.16 -3.01
C ARG A 142 -8.91 -3.70 -3.58
N ARG A 143 -9.34 -4.31 -4.68
CA ARG A 143 -10.73 -4.28 -5.12
C ARG A 143 -11.30 -5.68 -5.01
N LEU A 144 -12.43 -5.84 -4.34
CA LEU A 144 -13.08 -7.14 -4.14
C LEU A 144 -14.58 -6.95 -4.39
N ASP A 145 -15.16 -7.78 -5.25
CA ASP A 145 -16.59 -7.73 -5.61
C ASP A 145 -17.06 -6.32 -6.01
N GLY A 146 -16.25 -5.63 -6.83
CA GLY A 146 -16.50 -4.26 -7.25
C GLY A 146 -16.18 -3.18 -6.22
N GLN A 147 -16.09 -3.52 -4.93
CA GLN A 147 -15.81 -2.61 -3.83
C GLN A 147 -14.31 -2.28 -3.72
N LEU A 148 -13.98 -0.99 -3.65
CA LEU A 148 -12.62 -0.51 -3.36
C LEU A 148 -12.32 -0.57 -1.86
N TRP A 149 -11.15 -1.08 -1.53
CA TRP A 149 -10.65 -1.17 -0.17
C TRP A 149 -9.28 -0.53 -0.02
N LEU A 150 -9.08 0.11 1.13
CA LEU A 150 -7.78 0.40 1.72
C LEU A 150 -7.70 -0.38 3.03
N ARG A 151 -6.79 -1.35 3.11
CA ARG A 151 -6.71 -2.26 4.26
C ARG A 151 -5.37 -2.13 4.93
N GLY A 152 -5.37 -2.17 6.26
CA GLY A 152 -4.17 -2.41 7.04
C GLY A 152 -3.83 -3.89 7.05
N TYR A 153 -2.55 -4.22 7.02
CA TYR A 153 -2.05 -5.58 7.20
C TYR A 153 -1.17 -5.70 8.45
N ARG A 154 -1.08 -6.94 8.92
CA ARG A 154 -0.16 -7.38 9.96
C ARG A 154 0.62 -8.56 9.42
N CYS A 155 1.89 -8.62 9.78
CA CYS A 155 2.77 -9.73 9.50
C CYS A 155 3.94 -9.69 10.48
N ASP A 156 4.55 -10.84 10.70
CA ASP A 156 5.91 -10.92 11.21
C ASP A 156 6.93 -10.65 10.08
N ASP A 157 8.21 -10.77 10.40
CA ASP A 157 9.32 -10.65 9.46
C ASP A 157 9.55 -11.92 8.61
N GLN A 158 8.85 -13.02 8.92
CA GLN A 158 8.93 -14.30 8.22
C GLN A 158 7.87 -14.47 7.14
N PHE A 159 6.81 -13.66 7.15
CA PHE A 159 5.77 -13.69 6.14
C PHE A 159 6.37 -13.50 4.75
N GLY A 160 6.14 -14.48 3.87
CA GLY A 160 6.64 -14.48 2.50
C GLY A 160 5.65 -13.87 1.53
N TRP A 161 6.10 -12.90 0.75
CA TRP A 161 5.44 -12.50 -0.49
C TRP A 161 5.93 -13.36 -1.64
N THR A 162 5.02 -13.67 -2.55
CA THR A 162 5.31 -14.40 -3.78
C THR A 162 5.93 -13.46 -4.82
N ALA A 163 6.59 -14.03 -5.82
CA ALA A 163 7.22 -13.29 -6.91
C ALA A 163 6.23 -12.36 -7.67
N THR A 164 4.95 -12.72 -7.71
CA THR A 164 3.90 -11.97 -8.41
C THR A 164 3.22 -10.90 -7.56
N ASP A 165 3.49 -10.85 -6.26
CA ASP A 165 2.89 -9.86 -5.39
C ASP A 165 3.41 -8.47 -5.73
N GLN A 166 2.53 -7.46 -5.64
CA GLN A 166 2.83 -6.11 -6.08
C GLN A 166 3.08 -5.16 -4.92
N PHE A 167 4.08 -4.31 -5.10
CA PHE A 167 4.44 -3.24 -4.17
C PHE A 167 4.46 -1.89 -4.87
N ALA A 168 4.00 -0.86 -4.17
CA ALA A 168 4.18 0.52 -4.56
C ALA A 168 5.34 1.15 -3.78
N PHE A 169 6.27 1.76 -4.49
CA PHE A 169 7.41 2.51 -3.96
C PHE A 169 7.44 3.94 -4.51
N MET A 170 8.18 4.83 -3.84
CA MET A 170 8.50 6.16 -4.36
C MET A 170 9.81 6.17 -5.16
N LEU A 171 9.92 7.11 -6.11
CA LEU A 171 11.15 7.43 -6.85
C LEU A 171 11.81 8.70 -6.35
#